data_AF-A0A3C2EF21-F1
#
_entry.id   AF-A0A3C2EF21-F1
#
_cell.length_a   1.000
_cell.length_b   1.000
_cell.length_c   1.000
_cell.angle_alpha   90.00
_cell.angle_beta   90.00
_cell.angle_gamma   90.00
#
_symmetry.space_group_name_H-M   'P 1'
#
loop_
_entity.id
_entity.type
_entity.pdbx_description
1 polymer ?
#
loop_
_entity_poly.entity_id
_entity_poly.type
_entity_poly.pdbx_seq_one_letter_code
_entity_poly.pdbx_strand_id
1 'polypeptide(L)'
;MQKLKLIALVFLLLVMNNSLLRGAYLLIPMDHESQKEHLKAYGIAFWVLDQNVEVYWLLNYRGGSFAMPSASLIEKECKVRNVSYEIITDSEFARIREEIAHPEVNMEAMKLEKAPKIAVYSPDIDQHGNKIQAWDDAVTLVLTYAEIPYDVIYDKEIMDGQLAMYDWLHLHHEDFTGQFGKFHAQYSSQPWYRAYKKRLENLAVSLGYQKVSELKLDVVKKIREFVGAGGFLFAMCSATDTYDIALAADGVDICHEVFDGDPMDPNAQSKLDFSKTLAFENFTISRNMAEYEHSNIDHNPRNVKPEVDYFTLFEFSAKWDAIPTMLTQNHT
;
A
#
# COMPACT_ATOMS: atom_id res chain seq x y z
N MET A 1 36.05 -20.58 56.32
CA MET A 1 36.47 -21.01 54.97
C MET A 1 35.40 -21.78 54.18
N GLN A 2 34.72 -22.78 54.76
CA GLN A 2 33.69 -23.56 54.02
C GLN A 2 32.49 -22.73 53.52
N LYS A 3 31.97 -21.79 54.31
CA LYS A 3 30.86 -20.90 53.88
C LYS A 3 31.26 -19.99 52.70
N LEU A 4 32.50 -19.52 52.66
CA LEU A 4 33.02 -18.70 51.56
C LEU A 4 33.14 -19.50 50.26
N LYS A 5 33.56 -20.77 50.37
CA LYS A 5 33.60 -21.71 49.23
C LYS A 5 32.20 -22.04 48.70
N LEU A 6 31.21 -22.17 49.58
CA LEU A 6 29.82 -22.44 49.19
C LEU A 6 29.20 -21.23 48.47
N ILE A 7 29.45 -20.00 48.96
CA ILE A 7 28.98 -18.76 48.32
C ILE A 7 29.65 -18.58 46.94
N ALA A 8 30.95 -18.85 46.84
CA ALA A 8 31.66 -18.78 45.55
C ALA A 8 31.14 -19.82 44.55
N LEU A 9 30.79 -21.03 45.01
CA LEU A 9 30.22 -22.09 44.17
C LEU A 9 28.81 -21.72 43.66
N VAL A 10 27.97 -21.14 44.52
CA VAL A 10 26.63 -20.65 44.13
C VAL A 10 26.73 -19.48 43.16
N PHE A 11 27.68 -18.57 43.36
CA PHE A 11 27.92 -17.47 42.42
C PHE A 11 28.44 -17.96 41.08
N LEU A 12 29.33 -18.97 41.06
CA LEU A 12 29.81 -19.59 39.82
C LEU A 12 28.67 -20.31 39.07
N LEU A 13 27.80 -21.03 39.78
CA LEU A 13 26.61 -21.67 39.21
C LEU A 13 25.57 -20.65 38.67
N LEU A 14 25.44 -19.49 39.30
CA LEU A 14 24.60 -18.39 38.81
C LEU A 14 25.19 -17.70 37.56
N VAL A 15 26.52 -17.57 37.48
CA VAL A 15 27.19 -17.00 36.30
C VAL A 15 27.18 -17.98 35.12
N MET A 16 27.33 -19.29 35.37
CA MET A 16 27.27 -20.33 34.32
C MET A 16 25.85 -20.58 33.77
N ASN A 17 24.79 -20.19 34.50
CA ASN A 17 23.41 -20.24 33.98
C ASN A 17 23.07 -19.10 33.01
N ASN A 18 23.89 -18.04 32.92
CA ASN A 18 23.69 -16.94 31.97
C ASN A 18 24.37 -17.17 30.60
N SER A 19 25.16 -18.23 30.44
CA SER A 19 25.93 -18.51 29.22
C SER A 19 25.21 -19.30 28.12
N LEU A 20 23.87 -19.46 28.19
CA LEU A 20 23.10 -20.26 27.22
C LEU A 20 21.84 -19.59 26.67
N LEU A 21 21.70 -18.27 26.80
CA LEU A 21 20.88 -17.51 25.85
C LEU A 21 21.77 -17.23 24.63
N ARG A 22 22.06 -18.26 23.83
CA ARG A 22 22.48 -17.99 22.45
C ARG A 22 21.31 -17.28 21.79
N GLY A 23 21.55 -16.12 21.19
CA GLY A 23 20.56 -15.53 20.33
C GLY A 23 20.23 -16.55 19.24
N ALA A 24 18.93 -16.78 19.08
CA ALA A 24 18.42 -17.49 17.95
C ALA A 24 17.56 -16.50 17.19
N TYR A 25 17.63 -16.55 15.88
CA TYR A 25 16.72 -15.84 15.00
C TYR A 25 15.65 -16.82 14.53
N LEU A 26 14.46 -16.28 14.33
CA LEU A 26 13.41 -16.93 13.57
C LEU A 26 13.51 -16.39 12.14
N LEU A 27 13.68 -17.29 11.18
CA LEU A 27 13.68 -17.00 9.75
C LEU A 27 12.37 -17.50 9.16
N ILE A 28 11.63 -16.62 8.49
CA ILE A 28 10.45 -16.95 7.71
C ILE A 28 10.90 -16.98 6.25
N PRO A 29 11.11 -18.18 5.66
CA PRO A 29 11.40 -18.29 4.24
C PRO A 29 10.16 -17.83 3.44
N MET A 30 10.40 -17.18 2.31
CA MET A 30 9.35 -16.65 1.45
C MET A 30 9.41 -17.26 0.04
N ASP A 31 10.33 -18.19 -0.20
CA ASP A 31 10.38 -18.99 -1.43
C ASP A 31 9.18 -19.94 -1.53
N HIS A 32 8.74 -20.19 -2.78
CA HIS A 32 7.53 -20.98 -3.08
C HIS A 32 7.58 -22.40 -2.52
N GLU A 33 8.76 -23.03 -2.45
CA GLU A 33 8.90 -24.41 -1.97
C GLU A 33 8.74 -24.52 -0.45
N SER A 34 9.22 -23.53 0.31
CA SER A 34 9.27 -23.58 1.77
C SER A 34 8.06 -22.96 2.45
N GLN A 35 7.47 -21.90 1.87
CA GLN A 35 6.43 -21.11 2.53
C GLN A 35 5.02 -21.61 2.20
N LYS A 36 4.24 -21.91 3.25
CA LYS A 36 2.84 -22.35 3.13
C LYS A 36 1.87 -21.18 3.00
N GLU A 37 2.15 -20.04 3.65
CA GLU A 37 1.22 -18.92 3.79
C GLU A 37 1.97 -17.56 3.72
N HIS A 38 2.44 -17.19 2.52
CA HIS A 38 3.27 -15.99 2.32
C HIS A 38 2.51 -14.68 2.64
N LEU A 39 1.20 -14.59 2.36
CA LEU A 39 0.40 -13.41 2.73
C LEU A 39 0.30 -13.24 4.26
N LYS A 40 0.11 -14.33 4.99
CA LYS A 40 0.10 -14.30 6.47
C LYS A 40 1.50 -14.04 7.03
N ALA A 41 2.57 -14.39 6.32
CA ALA A 41 3.94 -14.08 6.73
C ALA A 41 4.21 -12.57 6.80
N TYR A 42 3.69 -11.77 5.85
CA TYR A 42 3.70 -10.30 5.97
C TYR A 42 2.93 -9.82 7.21
N GLY A 43 1.80 -10.46 7.50
CA GLY A 43 1.03 -10.23 8.73
C GLY A 43 1.82 -10.48 10.00
N ILE A 44 2.62 -11.56 10.04
CA ILE A 44 3.53 -11.84 11.16
C ILE A 44 4.60 -10.75 11.26
N ALA A 45 5.25 -10.38 10.16
CA ALA A 45 6.26 -9.32 10.15
C ALA A 45 5.69 -7.99 10.67
N PHE A 46 4.51 -7.59 10.19
CA PHE A 46 3.81 -6.41 10.68
C PHE A 46 3.50 -6.51 12.18
N TRP A 47 2.92 -7.63 12.61
CA TRP A 47 2.55 -7.84 14.02
C TRP A 47 3.77 -7.77 14.95
N VAL A 48 4.92 -8.33 14.54
CA VAL A 48 6.18 -8.25 15.30
C VAL A 48 6.68 -6.79 15.41
N LEU A 49 6.60 -6.04 14.31
CA LEU A 49 6.92 -4.61 14.31
C LEU A 49 6.00 -3.79 15.23
N ASP A 50 4.71 -4.13 15.28
CA ASP A 50 3.72 -3.49 16.18
C ASP A 50 4.03 -3.77 17.66
N GLN A 51 4.70 -4.89 17.96
CA GLN A 51 5.25 -5.17 19.29
C GLN A 51 6.58 -4.46 19.58
N ASN A 52 7.03 -3.53 18.73
CA ASN A 52 8.31 -2.82 18.80
C ASN A 52 9.52 -3.77 18.73
N VAL A 53 9.40 -4.86 17.98
CA VAL A 53 10.50 -5.78 17.69
C VAL A 53 10.94 -5.59 16.25
N GLU A 54 12.24 -5.37 16.06
CA GLU A 54 12.83 -5.14 14.75
C GLU A 54 12.77 -6.41 13.88
N VAL A 55 12.54 -6.22 12.58
CA VAL A 55 12.49 -7.28 11.57
C VAL A 55 13.47 -6.93 10.46
N TYR A 56 14.25 -7.90 10.00
CA TYR A 56 15.03 -7.78 8.77
C TYR A 56 14.23 -8.36 7.61
N TRP A 57 13.99 -7.56 6.57
CA TRP A 57 13.55 -8.04 5.27
C TRP A 57 14.76 -8.29 4.40
N LEU A 58 15.01 -9.57 4.09
CA LEU A 58 16.14 -10.04 3.30
C LEU A 58 15.74 -10.09 1.82
N LEU A 59 15.80 -8.94 1.14
CA LEU A 59 15.40 -8.78 -0.26
C LEU A 59 16.15 -9.75 -1.17
N ASN A 60 15.40 -10.42 -2.05
CA ASN A 60 15.85 -11.45 -2.99
C ASN A 60 16.53 -12.69 -2.36
N TYR A 61 16.71 -12.73 -1.04
CA TYR A 61 17.18 -13.92 -0.35
C TYR A 61 16.00 -14.83 -0.01
N ARG A 62 15.96 -16.03 -0.60
CA ARG A 62 14.88 -17.02 -0.39
C ARG A 62 13.49 -16.41 -0.51
N GLY A 63 13.22 -15.79 -1.67
CA GLY A 63 11.94 -15.16 -1.98
C GLY A 63 11.63 -13.88 -1.21
N GLY A 64 12.63 -13.22 -0.59
CA GLY A 64 12.41 -12.03 0.23
C GLY A 64 12.11 -12.36 1.69
N SER A 65 12.90 -13.25 2.30
CA SER A 65 12.66 -13.78 3.65
C SER A 65 12.63 -12.72 4.75
N PHE A 66 11.92 -13.01 5.84
CA PHE A 66 11.97 -12.20 7.06
C PHE A 66 12.82 -12.87 8.14
N ALA A 67 13.68 -12.12 8.81
CA ALA A 67 14.42 -12.59 9.98
C ALA A 67 14.16 -11.68 11.18
N MET A 68 13.94 -12.27 12.35
CA MET A 68 13.64 -11.55 13.58
C MET A 68 14.17 -12.32 14.79
N PRO A 69 14.39 -11.67 15.95
CA PRO A 69 14.75 -12.39 17.17
C PRO A 69 13.73 -13.48 17.47
N SER A 70 14.21 -14.69 17.77
CA SER A 70 13.34 -15.80 18.12
C SER A 70 12.68 -15.57 19.48
N ALA A 71 11.37 -15.76 19.53
CA ALA A 71 10.59 -15.77 20.76
C ALA A 71 9.47 -16.81 20.64
N SER A 72 9.18 -17.50 21.73
CA SER A 72 8.15 -18.54 21.79
C SER A 72 6.75 -18.05 21.38
N LEU A 73 6.47 -16.76 21.62
CA LEU A 73 5.23 -16.12 21.19
C LEU A 73 5.18 -15.98 19.66
N ILE A 74 6.26 -15.55 19.02
CA ILE A 74 6.33 -15.41 17.55
C ILE A 74 6.20 -16.79 16.89
N GLU A 75 6.89 -17.81 17.42
CA GLU A 75 6.75 -19.19 16.94
C GLU A 75 5.31 -19.71 17.03
N LYS A 76 4.60 -19.37 18.11
CA LYS A 76 3.20 -19.74 18.30
C LYS A 76 2.32 -19.03 17.28
N GLU A 77 2.52 -17.74 17.04
CA GLU A 77 1.79 -16.99 16.02
C GLU A 77 2.02 -17.57 14.62
N CYS A 78 3.27 -17.90 14.25
CA CYS A 78 3.56 -18.59 12.98
C CYS A 78 2.78 -19.91 12.86
N LYS A 79 2.76 -20.73 13.92
CA LYS A 79 2.00 -22.01 13.93
C LYS A 79 0.50 -21.79 13.79
N VAL A 80 -0.06 -20.82 14.52
CA VAL A 80 -1.50 -20.50 14.49
C VAL A 80 -1.92 -20.04 13.09
N ARG A 81 -1.08 -19.23 12.43
CA ARG A 81 -1.33 -18.70 11.09
C ARG A 81 -0.81 -19.58 9.96
N ASN A 82 -0.35 -20.79 10.29
CA ASN A 82 0.22 -21.78 9.36
C ASN A 82 1.40 -21.25 8.50
N VAL A 83 2.15 -20.28 9.03
CA VAL A 83 3.36 -19.72 8.40
C VAL A 83 4.56 -20.63 8.71
N SER A 84 5.27 -21.06 7.66
CA SER A 84 6.51 -21.82 7.80
C SER A 84 7.61 -20.94 8.39
N TYR A 85 8.41 -21.48 9.31
CA TYR A 85 9.57 -20.80 9.89
C TYR A 85 10.68 -21.78 10.26
N GLU A 86 11.89 -21.24 10.41
CA GLU A 86 13.10 -21.94 10.83
C GLU A 86 13.71 -21.21 12.02
N ILE A 87 14.25 -21.96 12.99
CA ILE A 87 15.07 -21.37 14.06
C ILE A 87 16.52 -21.53 13.68
N ILE A 88 17.22 -20.41 13.55
CA ILE A 88 18.64 -20.35 13.16
C ILE A 88 19.46 -19.72 14.29
N THR A 89 20.73 -20.11 14.38
CA THR A 89 21.69 -19.55 15.33
C THR A 89 22.15 -18.15 14.91
N ASP A 90 22.64 -17.35 15.87
CA ASP A 90 23.32 -16.08 15.55
C ASP A 90 24.43 -16.22 14.50
N SER A 91 25.20 -17.32 14.55
CA SER A 91 26.26 -17.59 13.57
C SER A 91 25.73 -17.87 12.17
N GLU A 92 24.59 -18.56 12.06
CA GLU A 92 23.95 -18.80 10.77
C GLU A 92 23.37 -17.51 10.20
N PHE A 93 22.73 -16.69 11.04
CA PHE A 93 22.22 -15.38 10.61
C PHE A 93 23.35 -14.45 10.17
N ALA A 94 24.48 -14.42 10.89
CA ALA A 94 25.66 -13.65 10.50
C ALA A 94 26.20 -14.09 9.13
N ARG A 95 26.24 -15.40 8.86
CA ARG A 95 26.65 -15.94 7.56
C ARG A 95 25.70 -15.54 6.44
N ILE A 96 24.38 -15.59 6.67
CA ILE A 96 23.37 -15.13 5.70
C ILE A 96 23.58 -13.64 5.38
N ARG A 97 23.83 -12.81 6.40
CA ARG A 97 24.10 -11.40 6.20
C ARG A 97 25.38 -11.13 5.43
N GLU A 98 26.43 -11.92 5.63
CA GLU A 98 27.68 -11.82 4.87
C GLU A 98 27.47 -12.19 3.39
N GLU A 99 26.67 -13.23 3.13
CA GLU A 99 26.25 -13.60 1.76
C GLU A 99 25.49 -12.46 1.09
N ILE A 100 24.46 -11.92 1.74
CA ILE A 100 23.66 -10.79 1.22
C ILE A 100 24.52 -9.55 0.98
N ALA A 101 25.50 -9.29 1.86
CA ALA A 101 26.38 -8.13 1.75
C ALA A 101 27.38 -8.24 0.58
N HIS A 102 27.53 -9.41 -0.05
CA HIS A 102 28.47 -9.60 -1.14
C HIS A 102 28.11 -8.67 -2.33
N PRO A 103 29.05 -7.87 -2.87
CA PRO A 103 28.75 -6.87 -3.90
C PRO A 103 28.18 -7.47 -5.20
N GLU A 104 28.55 -8.70 -5.52
CA GLU A 104 28.17 -9.40 -6.75
C GLU A 104 26.78 -10.07 -6.70
N VAL A 105 26.08 -10.07 -5.55
CA VAL A 105 24.73 -10.64 -5.46
C VAL A 105 23.67 -9.55 -5.43
N ASN A 106 22.56 -9.75 -6.13
CA ASN A 106 21.44 -8.80 -6.12
C ASN A 106 20.53 -9.00 -4.90
N MET A 107 21.07 -8.85 -3.70
CA MET A 107 20.35 -9.01 -2.42
C MET A 107 20.64 -7.83 -1.48
N GLU A 108 19.73 -7.55 -0.55
CA GLU A 108 19.94 -6.54 0.48
C GLU A 108 19.17 -6.87 1.77
N ALA A 109 19.72 -6.49 2.93
CA ALA A 109 19.08 -6.72 4.22
C ALA A 109 18.51 -5.40 4.76
N MET A 110 17.22 -5.19 4.56
CA MET A 110 16.50 -4.00 5.01
C MET A 110 16.03 -4.18 6.45
N LYS A 111 16.47 -3.29 7.34
CA LYS A 111 16.01 -3.27 8.73
C LYS A 111 14.70 -2.49 8.83
N LEU A 112 13.66 -3.14 9.31
CA LEU A 112 12.34 -2.57 9.58
C LEU A 112 12.20 -2.36 11.11
N GLU A 113 11.78 -1.16 11.51
CA GLU A 113 11.82 -0.76 12.93
C GLU A 113 10.44 -0.41 13.50
N LYS A 114 9.47 -0.03 12.67
CA LYS A 114 8.15 0.44 13.11
C LYS A 114 7.06 -0.03 12.16
N ALA A 115 5.95 -0.51 12.72
CA ALA A 115 4.73 -0.79 11.95
C ALA A 115 4.05 0.53 11.53
N PRO A 116 3.69 0.71 10.24
CA PRO A 116 3.00 1.90 9.78
C PRO A 116 1.52 1.88 10.18
N LYS A 117 0.95 3.06 10.46
CA LYS A 117 -0.50 3.25 10.48
C LYS A 117 -1.03 3.43 9.06
N ILE A 118 -1.94 2.55 8.65
CA ILE A 118 -2.44 2.47 7.28
C ILE A 118 -3.88 2.98 7.21
N ALA A 119 -4.14 3.88 6.26
CA ALA A 119 -5.47 4.26 5.84
C ALA A 119 -5.77 3.74 4.42
N VAL A 120 -6.99 3.26 4.21
CA VAL A 120 -7.54 2.94 2.89
C VAL A 120 -8.61 3.97 2.56
N TYR A 121 -8.45 4.64 1.44
CA TYR A 121 -9.43 5.58 0.94
C TYR A 121 -10.56 4.82 0.24
N SER A 122 -11.72 4.75 0.89
CA SER A 122 -12.89 4.06 0.36
C SER A 122 -14.16 4.65 0.94
N PRO A 123 -15.24 4.78 0.16
CA PRO A 123 -16.55 5.09 0.72
C PRO A 123 -17.04 3.93 1.58
N ASP A 124 -18.01 4.22 2.44
CA ASP A 124 -18.71 3.26 3.29
C ASP A 124 -19.76 2.44 2.52
N ILE A 125 -20.22 2.95 1.38
CA ILE A 125 -21.14 2.26 0.46
C ILE A 125 -20.71 2.36 -1.01
N ASP A 126 -20.95 1.30 -1.76
CA ASP A 126 -20.65 1.21 -3.19
C ASP A 126 -21.61 2.09 -4.04
N GLN A 127 -21.34 2.14 -5.34
CA GLN A 127 -22.19 2.85 -6.32
C GLN A 127 -23.64 2.34 -6.41
N HIS A 128 -23.92 1.13 -5.93
CA HIS A 128 -25.25 0.54 -5.89
C HIS A 128 -25.98 0.75 -4.56
N GLY A 129 -25.30 1.32 -3.56
CA GLY A 129 -25.84 1.62 -2.22
C GLY A 129 -25.67 0.48 -1.21
N ASN A 130 -24.83 -0.50 -1.51
CA ASN A 130 -24.49 -1.58 -0.58
C ASN A 130 -23.29 -1.21 0.28
N LYS A 131 -23.25 -1.69 1.51
CA LYS A 131 -22.08 -1.51 2.38
C LYS A 131 -20.89 -2.27 1.80
N ILE A 132 -19.80 -1.56 1.54
CA ILE A 132 -18.55 -2.18 1.07
C ILE A 132 -18.02 -3.11 2.15
N GLN A 133 -17.74 -4.34 1.75
CA GLN A 133 -17.11 -5.35 2.60
C GLN A 133 -15.63 -5.49 2.22
N ALA A 134 -14.82 -5.96 3.17
CA ALA A 134 -13.38 -6.08 2.94
C ALA A 134 -13.03 -7.01 1.76
N TRP A 135 -13.90 -7.92 1.35
CA TRP A 135 -13.67 -8.81 0.20
C TRP A 135 -14.11 -8.22 -1.15
N ASP A 136 -14.77 -7.06 -1.15
CA ASP A 136 -15.19 -6.36 -2.37
C ASP A 136 -14.04 -5.53 -2.98
N ASP A 137 -12.97 -5.33 -2.22
CA ASP A 137 -11.78 -4.55 -2.60
C ASP A 137 -10.50 -5.37 -2.34
N ALA A 138 -9.64 -5.47 -3.36
CA ALA A 138 -8.45 -6.32 -3.31
C ALA A 138 -7.46 -5.89 -2.21
N VAL A 139 -7.33 -4.59 -1.94
CA VAL A 139 -6.43 -4.06 -0.92
C VAL A 139 -6.94 -4.45 0.46
N THR A 140 -8.21 -4.14 0.75
CA THR A 140 -8.79 -4.48 2.05
C THR A 140 -8.87 -6.00 2.25
N LEU A 141 -9.06 -6.77 1.18
CA LEU A 141 -9.09 -8.23 1.23
C LEU A 141 -7.73 -8.76 1.67
N VAL A 142 -6.65 -8.32 1.02
CA VAL A 142 -5.30 -8.78 1.34
C VAL A 142 -4.86 -8.32 2.72
N LEU A 143 -5.12 -7.07 3.11
CA LEU A 143 -4.79 -6.57 4.45
C LEU A 143 -5.56 -7.33 5.54
N THR A 144 -6.86 -7.53 5.35
CA THR A 144 -7.70 -8.30 6.28
C THR A 144 -7.25 -9.75 6.34
N TYR A 145 -6.95 -10.36 5.20
CA TYR A 145 -6.44 -11.72 5.14
C TYR A 145 -5.09 -11.84 5.82
N ALA A 146 -4.17 -10.89 5.64
CA ALA A 146 -2.88 -10.86 6.33
C ALA A 146 -3.01 -10.50 7.83
N GLU A 147 -4.19 -10.08 8.30
CA GLU A 147 -4.43 -9.55 9.65
C GLU A 147 -3.61 -8.29 9.95
N ILE A 148 -3.42 -7.44 8.93
CA ILE A 148 -2.80 -6.12 9.07
C ILE A 148 -3.92 -5.09 9.32
N PRO A 149 -3.89 -4.34 10.43
CA PRO A 149 -4.90 -3.34 10.74
C PRO A 149 -4.81 -2.14 9.79
N TYR A 150 -5.98 -1.63 9.40
CA TYR A 150 -6.14 -0.42 8.61
C TYR A 150 -7.43 0.28 9.03
N ASP A 151 -7.47 1.59 8.84
CA ASP A 151 -8.70 2.38 8.95
C ASP A 151 -9.22 2.74 7.56
N VAL A 152 -10.55 2.82 7.41
CA VAL A 152 -11.19 3.32 6.20
C VAL A 152 -11.55 4.78 6.40
N ILE A 153 -11.07 5.64 5.51
CA ILE A 153 -11.36 7.07 5.49
C ILE A 153 -11.83 7.49 4.10
N TYR A 154 -12.63 8.55 3.99
CA TYR A 154 -13.07 9.07 2.70
C TYR A 154 -12.94 10.60 2.64
N ASP A 155 -13.68 11.23 1.73
CA ASP A 155 -13.65 12.69 1.50
C ASP A 155 -13.78 13.47 2.80
N LYS A 156 -14.77 13.15 3.64
CA LYS A 156 -15.05 13.91 4.86
C LYS A 156 -13.89 13.84 5.85
N GLU A 157 -13.38 12.65 6.13
CA GLU A 157 -12.30 12.44 7.09
C GLU A 157 -11.00 13.12 6.63
N ILE A 158 -10.73 13.13 5.32
CA ILE A 158 -9.60 13.88 4.75
C ILE A 158 -9.81 15.38 4.94
N MET A 159 -10.99 15.90 4.64
CA MET A 159 -11.30 17.33 4.81
C MET A 159 -11.26 17.77 6.29
N ASP A 160 -11.61 16.86 7.21
CA ASP A 160 -11.52 17.06 8.66
C ASP A 160 -10.07 16.94 9.21
N GLY A 161 -9.09 16.66 8.35
CA GLY A 161 -7.66 16.64 8.71
C GLY A 161 -7.19 15.33 9.36
N GLN A 162 -7.98 14.25 9.28
CA GLN A 162 -7.64 12.97 9.90
C GLN A 162 -6.41 12.30 9.27
N LEU A 163 -6.04 12.69 8.04
CA LEU A 163 -4.93 12.10 7.31
C LEU A 163 -3.58 12.21 8.05
N ALA A 164 -3.41 13.23 8.90
CA ALA A 164 -2.20 13.43 9.71
C ALA A 164 -1.96 12.34 10.78
N MET A 165 -2.93 11.46 11.02
CA MET A 165 -2.81 10.35 11.98
C MET A 165 -2.16 9.09 11.39
N TYR A 166 -1.97 9.05 10.07
CA TYR A 166 -1.53 7.88 9.33
C TYR A 166 -0.13 8.06 8.76
N ASP A 167 0.56 6.95 8.52
CA ASP A 167 1.85 6.93 7.83
C ASP A 167 1.64 6.64 6.32
N TRP A 168 0.61 5.85 5.96
CA TRP A 168 0.32 5.39 4.60
C TRP A 168 -1.13 5.61 4.21
N LEU A 169 -1.36 6.02 2.94
CA LEU A 169 -2.67 6.11 2.31
C LEU A 169 -2.73 5.23 1.06
N HIS A 170 -3.72 4.34 0.99
CA HIS A 170 -4.03 3.57 -0.21
C HIS A 170 -5.23 4.17 -0.94
N LEU A 171 -5.10 4.41 -2.25
CA LEU A 171 -6.18 4.84 -3.12
C LEU A 171 -6.48 3.74 -4.14
N HIS A 172 -7.76 3.38 -4.29
CA HIS A 172 -8.19 2.37 -5.25
C HIS A 172 -9.53 2.76 -5.88
N HIS A 173 -9.62 2.66 -7.21
CA HIS A 173 -10.85 2.87 -7.99
C HIS A 173 -11.59 4.21 -7.76
N GLU A 174 -10.89 5.27 -7.36
CA GLU A 174 -11.51 6.59 -7.21
C GLU A 174 -11.41 7.39 -8.51
N ASP A 175 -12.38 8.30 -8.74
CA ASP A 175 -12.35 9.31 -9.78
C ASP A 175 -12.23 10.71 -9.15
N PHE A 176 -11.00 11.23 -9.10
CA PHE A 176 -10.74 12.56 -8.56
C PHE A 176 -11.10 13.71 -9.51
N THR A 177 -11.51 13.44 -10.74
CA THR A 177 -11.91 14.49 -11.69
C THR A 177 -13.34 14.97 -11.48
N GLY A 178 -14.17 14.22 -10.74
CA GLY A 178 -15.59 14.52 -10.56
C GLY A 178 -16.47 14.11 -11.76
N GLN A 179 -15.97 13.23 -12.64
CA GLN A 179 -16.71 12.71 -13.80
C GLN A 179 -17.44 11.39 -13.51
N PHE A 180 -17.64 11.06 -12.23
CA PHE A 180 -18.45 9.91 -11.76
C PHE A 180 -18.03 8.56 -12.37
N GLY A 181 -16.71 8.35 -12.52
CA GLY A 181 -16.14 7.14 -13.14
C GLY A 181 -16.45 7.00 -14.63
N LYS A 182 -16.92 8.09 -15.27
CA LYS A 182 -17.42 8.14 -16.66
C LYS A 182 -18.50 7.11 -16.99
N PHE A 183 -19.29 6.72 -15.99
CA PHE A 183 -20.40 5.78 -16.13
C PHE A 183 -21.64 6.36 -16.82
N HIS A 184 -21.66 7.65 -17.15
CA HIS A 184 -22.83 8.36 -17.66
C HIS A 184 -23.37 7.76 -18.97
N ALA A 185 -22.53 7.51 -19.97
CA ALA A 185 -23.02 7.05 -21.28
C ALA A 185 -23.71 5.68 -21.21
N GLN A 186 -23.22 4.78 -20.36
CA GLN A 186 -23.77 3.44 -20.21
C GLN A 186 -24.95 3.40 -19.23
N TYR A 187 -24.94 4.23 -18.19
CA TYR A 187 -25.81 4.06 -17.01
C TYR A 187 -26.65 5.28 -16.62
N SER A 188 -26.62 6.39 -17.35
CA SER A 188 -27.42 7.61 -17.06
C SER A 188 -28.92 7.34 -16.85
N SER A 189 -29.48 6.36 -17.57
CA SER A 189 -30.88 5.94 -17.45
C SER A 189 -31.16 5.03 -16.24
N GLN A 190 -30.13 4.50 -15.59
CA GLN A 190 -30.27 3.57 -14.48
C GLN A 190 -30.59 4.28 -13.16
N PRO A 191 -31.53 3.75 -12.35
CA PRO A 191 -31.87 4.34 -11.05
C PRO A 191 -30.69 4.41 -10.08
N TRP A 192 -29.85 3.37 -10.03
CA TRP A 192 -28.70 3.31 -9.13
C TRP A 192 -27.69 4.42 -9.45
N TYR A 193 -27.43 4.70 -10.73
CA TYR A 193 -26.46 5.72 -11.13
C TYR A 193 -26.94 7.12 -10.76
N ARG A 194 -28.24 7.42 -10.96
CA ARG A 194 -28.82 8.70 -10.51
C ARG A 194 -28.75 8.86 -8.99
N ALA A 195 -28.96 7.79 -8.24
CA ALA A 195 -28.86 7.81 -6.79
C ALA A 195 -27.41 8.00 -6.32
N TYR A 196 -26.45 7.34 -6.98
CA TYR A 196 -25.02 7.49 -6.75
C TYR A 196 -24.55 8.93 -7.01
N LYS A 197 -24.86 9.48 -8.19
CA LYS A 197 -24.54 10.86 -8.57
C LYS A 197 -25.07 11.85 -7.53
N LYS A 198 -26.37 11.74 -7.20
CA LYS A 198 -27.02 12.60 -6.21
C LYS A 198 -26.40 12.49 -4.81
N ARG A 199 -25.91 11.30 -4.42
CA ARG A 199 -25.24 11.11 -3.14
C ARG A 199 -23.92 11.86 -3.08
N LEU A 200 -23.10 11.78 -4.12
CA LEU A 200 -21.84 12.52 -4.20
C LEU A 200 -22.07 14.03 -4.27
N GLU A 201 -23.05 14.49 -5.04
CA GLU A 201 -23.46 15.91 -5.05
C GLU A 201 -23.89 16.38 -3.65
N ASN A 202 -24.71 15.60 -2.93
CA ASN A 202 -25.12 15.94 -1.57
C ASN A 202 -23.93 15.95 -0.59
N LEU A 203 -22.96 15.04 -0.75
CA LEU A 203 -21.75 15.02 0.06
C LEU A 203 -20.94 16.30 -0.16
N ALA A 204 -20.70 16.68 -1.42
CA ALA A 204 -20.02 17.92 -1.79
C ALA A 204 -20.71 19.14 -1.16
N VAL A 205 -22.04 19.25 -1.32
CA VAL A 205 -22.85 20.32 -0.71
C VAL A 205 -22.74 20.33 0.81
N SER A 206 -22.78 19.16 1.47
CA SER A 206 -22.66 19.06 2.92
C SER A 206 -21.31 19.52 3.47
N LEU A 207 -20.28 19.50 2.62
CA LEU A 207 -18.92 19.97 2.92
C LEU A 207 -18.68 21.40 2.40
N GLY A 208 -19.69 22.06 1.83
CA GLY A 208 -19.62 23.46 1.40
C GLY A 208 -19.20 23.68 -0.06
N TYR A 209 -19.14 22.63 -0.87
CA TYR A 209 -18.76 22.69 -2.28
C TYR A 209 -19.99 22.77 -3.20
N GLN A 210 -19.84 23.45 -4.35
CA GLN A 210 -20.92 23.50 -5.35
C GLN A 210 -20.85 22.32 -6.31
N LYS A 211 -19.63 21.87 -6.62
CA LYS A 211 -19.39 20.73 -7.51
C LYS A 211 -18.61 19.61 -6.82
N VAL A 212 -18.82 18.37 -7.30
CA VAL A 212 -18.03 17.21 -6.85
C VAL A 212 -16.56 17.35 -7.29
N SER A 213 -16.30 17.88 -8.49
CA SER A 213 -14.95 18.15 -9.00
C SER A 213 -14.17 19.11 -8.10
N GLU A 214 -14.82 20.14 -7.53
CA GLU A 214 -14.20 21.06 -6.58
C GLU A 214 -13.84 20.38 -5.26
N LEU A 215 -14.75 19.57 -4.70
CA LEU A 215 -14.45 18.77 -3.50
C LEU A 215 -13.27 17.83 -3.76
N LYS A 216 -13.29 17.08 -4.86
CA LYS A 216 -12.25 16.11 -5.19
C LYS A 216 -10.89 16.77 -5.42
N LEU A 217 -10.86 17.95 -6.06
CA LEU A 217 -9.65 18.75 -6.20
C LEU A 217 -9.04 19.11 -4.83
N ASP A 218 -9.85 19.54 -3.87
CA ASP A 218 -9.36 19.88 -2.54
C ASP A 218 -8.91 18.65 -1.74
N VAL A 219 -9.62 17.51 -1.87
CA VAL A 219 -9.18 16.22 -1.31
C VAL A 219 -7.80 15.84 -1.85
N VAL A 220 -7.60 15.92 -3.18
CA VAL A 220 -6.32 15.65 -3.83
C VAL A 220 -5.22 16.58 -3.32
N LYS A 221 -5.51 17.88 -3.16
CA LYS A 221 -4.57 18.85 -2.56
C LYS A 221 -4.19 18.46 -1.13
N LYS A 222 -5.13 17.99 -0.30
CA LYS A 222 -4.86 17.49 1.05
C LYS A 222 -3.98 16.25 1.06
N ILE A 223 -4.22 15.32 0.14
CA ILE A 223 -3.35 14.16 -0.04
C ILE A 223 -1.94 14.60 -0.48
N ARG A 224 -1.83 15.63 -1.33
CA ARG A 224 -0.53 16.16 -1.78
C ARG A 224 0.25 16.81 -0.63
N GLU A 225 -0.46 17.55 0.23
CA GLU A 225 0.10 18.09 1.48
C GLU A 225 0.62 16.97 2.39
N PHE A 226 -0.14 15.88 2.53
CA PHE A 226 0.27 14.70 3.30
C PHE A 226 1.54 14.05 2.74
N VAL A 227 1.62 13.82 1.42
CA VAL A 227 2.83 13.27 0.78
C VAL A 227 4.01 14.22 0.94
N GLY A 228 3.80 15.54 0.75
CA GLY A 228 4.83 16.56 0.95
C GLY A 228 5.33 16.66 2.40
N ALA A 229 4.54 16.23 3.38
CA ALA A 229 4.92 16.13 4.79
C ALA A 229 5.60 14.79 5.15
N GLY A 230 5.85 13.91 4.18
CA GLY A 230 6.51 12.63 4.37
C GLY A 230 5.57 11.42 4.47
N GLY A 231 4.28 11.61 4.19
CA GLY A 231 3.32 10.51 4.09
C GLY A 231 3.54 9.66 2.83
N PHE A 232 3.25 8.36 2.92
CA PHE A 232 3.37 7.44 1.80
C PHE A 232 2.03 7.27 1.10
N LEU A 233 2.02 7.38 -0.24
CA LEU A 233 0.83 7.21 -1.06
C LEU A 233 1.01 6.00 -1.98
N PHE A 234 0.01 5.11 -1.98
CA PHE A 234 -0.08 4.01 -2.92
C PHE A 234 -1.39 4.12 -3.69
N ALA A 235 -1.33 4.48 -4.96
CA ALA A 235 -2.50 4.70 -5.82
C ALA A 235 -2.54 3.67 -6.95
N MET A 236 -3.72 3.11 -7.21
CA MET A 236 -3.94 2.07 -8.22
C MET A 236 -5.16 2.35 -9.10
N CYS A 237 -5.15 1.77 -10.31
CA CYS A 237 -6.22 1.88 -11.30
C CYS A 237 -6.52 3.37 -11.60
N SER A 238 -7.79 3.76 -11.69
CA SER A 238 -8.21 5.14 -11.99
C SER A 238 -7.77 6.16 -10.95
N ALA A 239 -7.43 5.74 -9.72
CA ALA A 239 -6.93 6.68 -8.73
C ALA A 239 -5.55 7.22 -9.12
N THR A 240 -4.78 6.47 -9.91
CA THR A 240 -3.40 6.81 -10.29
C THR A 240 -3.37 7.97 -11.29
N ASP A 241 -4.23 7.95 -12.31
CA ASP A 241 -4.26 8.98 -13.35
C ASP A 241 -5.15 10.17 -12.96
N THR A 242 -6.36 9.92 -12.44
CA THR A 242 -7.33 10.98 -12.10
C THR A 242 -6.82 11.92 -11.03
N TYR A 243 -5.93 11.46 -10.15
CA TYR A 243 -5.29 12.27 -9.13
C TYR A 243 -4.43 13.38 -9.74
N ASP A 244 -3.51 13.02 -10.66
CA ASP A 244 -2.65 13.99 -11.34
C ASP A 244 -3.43 14.85 -12.34
N ILE A 245 -4.47 14.29 -12.99
CA ILE A 245 -5.40 15.07 -13.82
C ILE A 245 -6.07 16.17 -13.00
N ALA A 246 -6.59 15.85 -11.81
CA ALA A 246 -7.21 16.82 -10.92
C ALA A 246 -6.21 17.91 -10.50
N LEU A 247 -4.97 17.55 -10.13
CA LEU A 247 -3.93 18.53 -9.79
C LEU A 247 -3.60 19.47 -10.95
N ALA A 248 -3.41 18.93 -12.15
CA ALA A 248 -3.08 19.72 -13.33
C ALA A 248 -4.24 20.63 -13.76
N ALA A 249 -5.49 20.22 -13.50
CA ALA A 249 -6.71 20.96 -13.83
C ALA A 249 -7.14 21.97 -12.77
N ASP A 250 -6.33 22.23 -11.74
CA ASP A 250 -6.66 23.18 -10.67
C ASP A 250 -6.97 24.59 -11.22
N GLY A 251 -8.25 24.97 -11.16
CA GLY A 251 -8.79 26.23 -11.70
C GLY A 251 -9.27 26.16 -13.16
N VAL A 252 -9.33 24.97 -13.76
CA VAL A 252 -9.74 24.73 -15.15
C VAL A 252 -10.88 23.72 -15.18
N ASP A 253 -11.98 24.05 -15.86
CA ASP A 253 -13.08 23.11 -16.01
C ASP A 253 -12.76 22.05 -17.09
N ILE A 254 -12.57 20.81 -16.64
CA ILE A 254 -12.32 19.63 -17.47
C ILE A 254 -13.54 18.71 -17.57
N CYS A 255 -14.66 19.03 -16.90
CA CYS A 255 -15.85 18.20 -16.89
C CYS A 255 -16.75 18.52 -18.09
N HIS A 256 -17.30 17.47 -18.70
CA HIS A 256 -18.36 17.66 -19.69
C HIS A 256 -19.67 18.04 -18.98
N GLU A 257 -20.50 18.90 -19.59
CA GLU A 257 -21.78 19.41 -19.05
C GLU A 257 -22.76 18.33 -18.55
N VAL A 258 -22.62 17.08 -18.97
CA VAL A 258 -23.46 15.96 -18.52
C VAL A 258 -23.17 15.56 -17.06
N PHE A 259 -21.97 15.91 -16.57
CA PHE A 259 -21.51 15.56 -15.23
C PHE A 259 -21.88 16.63 -14.20
N ASP A 260 -21.67 17.91 -14.47
CA ASP A 260 -21.86 19.00 -13.50
C ASP A 260 -22.72 20.17 -14.00
N GLY A 261 -23.17 20.15 -15.26
CA GLY A 261 -24.22 21.03 -15.79
C GLY A 261 -23.74 22.26 -16.57
N ASP A 262 -22.44 22.52 -16.62
CA ASP A 262 -21.81 23.59 -17.38
C ASP A 262 -20.74 23.08 -18.34
N PRO A 263 -20.47 23.80 -19.44
CA PRO A 263 -19.58 23.29 -20.47
C PRO A 263 -18.12 23.35 -20.06
N MET A 264 -17.41 22.22 -20.25
CA MET A 264 -15.94 22.13 -20.24
C MET A 264 -15.29 23.33 -20.92
N ASP A 265 -14.18 23.83 -20.36
CA ASP A 265 -13.41 24.88 -21.00
C ASP A 265 -12.93 24.42 -22.39
N PRO A 266 -13.27 25.16 -23.48
CA PRO A 266 -12.85 24.81 -24.83
C PRO A 266 -11.32 24.65 -24.97
N ASN A 267 -10.55 25.34 -24.15
CA ASN A 267 -9.09 25.37 -24.12
C ASN A 267 -8.49 24.61 -22.92
N ALA A 268 -9.27 23.76 -22.22
CA ALA A 268 -8.85 23.06 -21.00
C ALA A 268 -7.45 22.43 -21.09
N GLN A 269 -7.18 21.65 -22.14
CA GLN A 269 -5.89 20.98 -22.37
C GLN A 269 -4.68 21.92 -22.32
N SER A 270 -4.81 23.11 -22.90
CA SER A 270 -3.71 24.09 -22.97
C SER A 270 -3.49 24.86 -21.66
N LYS A 271 -4.44 24.76 -20.72
CA LYS A 271 -4.43 25.43 -19.43
C LYS A 271 -3.98 24.50 -18.29
N LEU A 272 -3.76 23.21 -18.56
CA LEU A 272 -3.27 22.27 -17.57
C LEU A 272 -1.87 22.68 -17.09
N ASP A 273 -1.68 22.65 -15.78
CA ASP A 273 -0.40 22.95 -15.14
C ASP A 273 0.24 21.67 -14.60
N PHE A 274 1.06 21.03 -15.43
CA PHE A 274 1.77 19.80 -15.07
C PHE A 274 2.79 20.00 -13.94
N SER A 275 3.19 21.23 -13.61
CA SER A 275 4.10 21.46 -12.47
C SER A 275 3.46 21.14 -11.11
N LYS A 276 2.13 20.94 -11.08
CA LYS A 276 1.37 20.60 -9.88
C LYS A 276 1.25 19.10 -9.61
N THR A 277 1.57 18.24 -10.59
CA THR A 277 1.38 16.78 -10.53
C THR A 277 2.49 16.10 -9.71
N LEU A 278 2.28 14.82 -9.36
CA LEU A 278 3.27 14.02 -8.64
C LEU A 278 4.08 13.09 -9.55
N ALA A 279 3.45 12.44 -10.52
CA ALA A 279 4.08 11.36 -11.29
C ALA A 279 3.99 11.57 -12.81
N PHE A 280 2.82 12.00 -13.32
CA PHE A 280 2.57 12.10 -14.75
C PHE A 280 2.58 13.54 -15.24
N GLU A 281 3.22 13.75 -16.39
CA GLU A 281 3.28 15.04 -17.08
C GLU A 281 2.93 14.85 -18.56
N ASN A 282 2.54 15.94 -19.23
CA ASN A 282 2.33 15.98 -20.68
C ASN A 282 1.25 15.02 -21.22
N PHE A 283 0.30 14.62 -20.37
CA PHE A 283 -0.84 13.83 -20.79
C PHE A 283 -1.89 14.67 -21.55
N THR A 284 -2.68 14.01 -22.39
CA THR A 284 -3.85 14.58 -23.06
C THR A 284 -5.11 14.09 -22.36
N ILE A 285 -5.95 15.01 -21.87
CA ILE A 285 -7.22 14.67 -21.23
C ILE A 285 -8.24 14.20 -22.26
N SER A 286 -9.02 13.20 -21.88
CA SER A 286 -10.14 12.72 -22.66
C SER A 286 -11.33 13.66 -22.52
N ARG A 287 -11.81 14.16 -23.66
CA ARG A 287 -13.04 14.99 -23.75
C ARG A 287 -14.29 14.16 -24.05
N ASN A 288 -14.13 12.86 -24.26
CA ASN A 288 -15.22 11.98 -24.62
C ASN A 288 -15.95 11.53 -23.34
N MET A 289 -17.23 11.89 -23.23
CA MET A 289 -18.07 11.53 -22.09
C MET A 289 -18.50 10.06 -22.09
N ALA A 290 -18.26 9.33 -23.19
CA ALA A 290 -18.72 7.96 -23.39
C ALA A 290 -17.62 6.89 -23.27
N GLU A 291 -16.38 7.27 -22.99
CA GLU A 291 -15.30 6.33 -22.70
C GLU A 291 -14.97 6.33 -21.20
N TYR A 292 -14.45 5.22 -20.72
CA TYR A 292 -14.02 5.08 -19.32
C TYR A 292 -12.79 5.93 -19.01
N GLU A 293 -11.84 6.00 -19.96
CA GLU A 293 -10.55 6.66 -19.78
C GLU A 293 -10.65 8.17 -19.57
N HIS A 294 -9.85 8.70 -18.65
CA HIS A 294 -9.79 10.14 -18.35
C HIS A 294 -8.66 10.84 -19.10
N SER A 295 -7.66 10.10 -19.57
CA SER A 295 -6.51 10.63 -20.31
C SER A 295 -5.87 9.56 -21.19
N ASN A 296 -4.74 9.88 -21.81
CA ASN A 296 -3.88 8.93 -22.51
C ASN A 296 -2.75 8.35 -21.63
N ILE A 297 -2.84 8.46 -20.31
CA ILE A 297 -1.84 7.90 -19.37
C ILE A 297 -1.88 6.37 -19.41
N ASP A 298 -3.08 5.78 -19.34
CA ASP A 298 -3.22 4.33 -19.32
C ASP A 298 -3.09 3.72 -20.74
N HIS A 299 -2.69 2.46 -20.80
CA HIS A 299 -2.51 1.72 -22.03
C HIS A 299 -3.80 0.97 -22.42
N ASN A 300 -4.15 1.04 -23.70
CA ASN A 300 -5.25 0.24 -24.24
C ASN A 300 -4.97 -1.27 -24.05
N PRO A 301 -5.93 -2.05 -23.52
CA PRO A 301 -5.70 -3.47 -23.28
C PRO A 301 -5.34 -4.22 -24.57
N ARG A 302 -4.25 -4.99 -24.53
CA ARG A 302 -3.85 -5.88 -25.62
C ARG A 302 -4.81 -7.08 -25.64
N ASN A 303 -5.32 -7.44 -26.82
CA ASN A 303 -6.15 -8.63 -26.96
C ASN A 303 -5.28 -9.89 -27.04
N VAL A 304 -4.77 -10.34 -25.90
CA VAL A 304 -3.94 -11.55 -25.74
C VAL A 304 -4.64 -12.55 -24.84
N LYS A 305 -4.42 -13.84 -25.10
CA LYS A 305 -4.94 -14.89 -24.23
C LYS A 305 -4.05 -15.02 -22.99
N PRO A 306 -4.61 -15.23 -21.78
CA PRO A 306 -3.83 -15.32 -20.55
C PRO A 306 -2.71 -16.37 -20.61
N GLU A 307 -2.91 -17.49 -21.32
CA GLU A 307 -1.93 -18.57 -21.39
C GLU A 307 -0.66 -18.21 -22.18
N VAL A 308 -0.65 -17.08 -22.88
CA VAL A 308 0.51 -16.58 -23.63
C VAL A 308 0.89 -15.15 -23.23
N ASP A 309 0.24 -14.59 -22.21
CA ASP A 309 0.50 -13.24 -21.73
C ASP A 309 1.57 -13.23 -20.64
N TYR A 310 2.78 -13.66 -21.01
CA TYR A 310 3.95 -13.61 -20.14
C TYR A 310 4.79 -12.39 -20.49
N PHE A 311 5.26 -11.70 -19.45
CA PHE A 311 6.28 -10.67 -19.56
C PHE A 311 7.36 -10.94 -18.52
N THR A 312 8.59 -10.54 -18.84
CA THR A 312 9.70 -10.55 -17.90
C THR A 312 9.76 -9.21 -17.22
N LEU A 313 9.69 -9.21 -15.89
CA LEU A 313 9.96 -8.01 -15.11
C LEU A 313 11.45 -7.71 -15.15
N PHE A 314 11.80 -6.45 -15.30
CA PHE A 314 13.16 -5.99 -15.04
C PHE A 314 13.44 -6.15 -13.54
N GLU A 315 14.57 -6.77 -13.19
CA GLU A 315 14.99 -6.87 -11.79
C GLU A 315 15.72 -5.60 -11.38
N PHE A 316 15.11 -4.84 -10.47
CA PHE A 316 15.77 -3.71 -9.82
C PHE A 316 16.91 -4.20 -8.92
N SER A 317 17.94 -3.36 -8.77
CA SER A 317 19.04 -3.68 -7.88
C SER A 317 18.61 -3.52 -6.41
N ALA A 318 18.60 -4.61 -5.65
CA ALA A 318 18.31 -4.57 -4.21
C ALA A 318 19.22 -3.61 -3.44
N LYS A 319 20.46 -3.44 -3.90
CA LYS A 319 21.48 -2.60 -3.26
C LYS A 319 21.33 -1.11 -3.58
N TRP A 320 21.01 -0.79 -4.83
CA TRP A 320 20.98 0.60 -5.31
C TRP A 320 19.57 1.18 -5.38
N ASP A 321 18.57 0.33 -5.61
CA ASP A 321 17.17 0.65 -5.88
C ASP A 321 16.24 -0.16 -4.94
N ALA A 322 16.53 -0.14 -3.64
CA ALA A 322 15.85 -0.98 -2.65
C ALA A 322 14.31 -0.81 -2.65
N ILE A 323 13.80 0.41 -2.83
CA ILE A 323 12.35 0.67 -2.87
C ILE A 323 11.69 0.02 -4.10
N PRO A 324 12.15 0.29 -5.35
CA PRO A 324 11.69 -0.48 -6.50
C PRO A 324 11.80 -2.00 -6.31
N THR A 325 12.91 -2.50 -5.77
CA THR A 325 13.08 -3.94 -5.50
C THR A 325 12.03 -4.48 -4.53
N MET A 326 11.71 -3.76 -3.44
CA MET A 326 10.65 -4.15 -2.51
C MET A 326 9.28 -4.24 -3.22
N LEU A 327 8.97 -3.29 -4.10
CA LEU A 327 7.70 -3.25 -4.83
C LEU A 327 7.59 -4.33 -5.93
N THR A 328 8.73 -4.79 -6.46
CA THR A 328 8.76 -5.86 -7.47
C THR A 328 9.17 -7.22 -6.89
N GLN A 329 9.37 -7.33 -5.57
CA GLN A 329 9.74 -8.59 -4.92
C GLN A 329 8.66 -9.63 -5.18
N ASN A 330 9.07 -10.77 -5.73
CA ASN A 330 8.20 -11.92 -5.97
C ASN A 330 8.64 -13.10 -5.10
N HIS A 331 7.68 -13.93 -4.71
CA HIS A 331 7.83 -15.14 -3.88
C HIS A 331 7.92 -16.36 -4.80
N THR A 332 9.02 -16.45 -5.55
CA THR A 332 9.30 -17.54 -6.50
C THR A 332 9.77 -18.81 -5.83
#